data_AF-A0A8I0JLV9-F1
#
_entry.id   AF-A0A8I0JLV9-F1
#
_cell.length_a   1.000
_cell.length_b   1.000
_cell.length_c   1.000
_cell.angle_alpha   90.00
_cell.angle_beta   90.00
_cell.angle_gamma   90.00
#
_symmetry.space_group_name_H-M   'P 1'
#
loop_
_entity.id
_entity.type
_entity.pdbx_description
1 polymer ?
#
loop_
_entity_poly.entity_id
_entity_poly.type
_entity_poly.pdbx_seq_one_letter_code
_entity_poly.pdbx_strand_id
1 'polypeptide(L)'
;MNEAVQANEIVETSWRMGLVALSYGIAVLGSFVALTAAQRIRGREGISWLNLLAAGTALGGIGVWSMHFTGMLALNLGMGSGYSMVETLLSLCAAVAATSVALAFVARRPESGARVLGAGTLLGLGVAFMHYLGMYGMRFPGFIVWSVPTVLLSVGIAVAAASAALWLSFRTSSPGMRALAAAVMGAAVCSMHYTGMAAADFVCISETQRYARPQGFAVISALDLPVFTVIVAIGLAALIGMDQLMQQRDRMRRPLH
;
A
#
# COMPACT_ATOMS: atom_id res chain seq x y z
N MET A 1 -36.63 -27.93 17.44
CA MET A 1 -35.95 -28.64 16.35
C MET A 1 -35.28 -27.58 15.48
N ASN A 2 -33.97 -27.46 15.64
CA ASN A 2 -32.95 -26.85 14.75
C ASN A 2 -33.10 -25.41 14.25
N GLU A 3 -32.67 -24.40 15.03
CA GLU A 3 -32.22 -23.09 14.48
C GLU A 3 -31.04 -22.46 15.27
N ALA A 4 -30.21 -23.27 15.97
CA ALA A 4 -29.17 -22.72 16.85
C ALA A 4 -27.74 -23.22 16.57
N VAL A 5 -27.44 -23.80 15.40
CA VAL A 5 -26.11 -24.42 15.14
C VAL A 5 -25.46 -24.01 13.80
N GLN A 6 -25.77 -22.84 13.23
CA GLN A 6 -25.07 -22.32 12.04
C GLN A 6 -24.31 -21.00 12.26
N ALA A 7 -23.95 -20.67 13.51
CA ALA A 7 -23.27 -19.41 13.83
C ALA A 7 -21.74 -19.43 13.60
N ASN A 8 -21.21 -20.32 12.76
CA ASN A 8 -19.77 -20.43 12.50
C ASN A 8 -19.48 -20.98 11.08
N GLU A 9 -20.20 -20.48 10.07
CA GLU A 9 -19.90 -20.82 8.69
C GLU A 9 -18.80 -19.90 8.12
N ILE A 10 -17.83 -20.50 7.45
CA ILE A 10 -16.87 -19.78 6.61
C ILE A 10 -17.66 -19.18 5.46
N VAL A 11 -17.57 -17.87 5.29
CA VAL A 11 -18.35 -17.16 4.28
C VAL A 11 -17.69 -17.35 2.91
N GLU A 12 -18.47 -17.79 1.91
CA GLU A 12 -18.02 -17.78 0.53
C GLU A 12 -17.75 -16.35 0.06
N THR A 13 -16.52 -16.10 -0.38
CA THR A 13 -16.09 -14.79 -0.87
C THR A 13 -15.95 -14.80 -2.39
N SER A 14 -16.16 -13.64 -3.01
CA SER A 14 -15.97 -13.45 -4.46
C SER A 14 -15.23 -12.15 -4.75
N TRP A 15 -14.62 -12.04 -5.93
CA TRP A 15 -13.78 -10.89 -6.29
C TRP A 15 -14.38 -10.04 -7.40
N ARG A 16 -14.46 -8.74 -7.17
CA ARG A 16 -14.83 -7.73 -8.17
C ARG A 16 -13.60 -7.39 -9.02
N MET A 17 -13.44 -8.09 -10.15
CA MET A 17 -12.25 -7.97 -11.01
C MET A 17 -11.96 -6.54 -11.48
N GLY A 18 -12.97 -5.68 -11.64
CA GLY A 18 -12.77 -4.26 -11.96
C GLY A 18 -12.00 -3.50 -10.88
N LEU A 19 -12.25 -3.78 -9.60
CA LEU A 19 -11.52 -3.19 -8.48
C LEU A 19 -10.12 -3.79 -8.34
N VAL A 20 -9.94 -5.07 -8.68
CA VAL A 20 -8.61 -5.70 -8.75
C VAL A 20 -7.74 -5.02 -9.80
N ALA A 21 -8.29 -4.79 -10.99
CA ALA A 21 -7.59 -4.08 -12.05
C ALA A 21 -7.29 -2.61 -11.67
N LEU A 22 -8.24 -1.93 -11.03
CA LEU A 22 -8.05 -0.57 -10.54
C LEU A 22 -6.96 -0.49 -9.47
N SER A 23 -6.96 -1.41 -8.49
CA SER A 23 -5.96 -1.45 -7.44
C SER A 23 -4.56 -1.63 -8.03
N TYR A 24 -4.43 -2.53 -9.02
CA TYR A 24 -3.18 -2.70 -9.76
C TYR A 24 -2.76 -1.41 -10.48
N GLY A 25 -3.67 -0.75 -11.20
CA GLY A 25 -3.39 0.53 -11.85
C GLY A 25 -2.90 1.61 -10.88
N ILE A 26 -3.52 1.72 -9.70
CA ILE A 26 -3.10 2.64 -8.63
C ILE A 26 -1.67 2.32 -8.17
N ALA A 27 -1.35 1.05 -7.94
CA ALA A 27 -0.01 0.64 -7.53
C ALA A 27 1.05 0.93 -8.59
N VAL A 28 0.73 0.71 -9.88
CA VAL A 28 1.62 1.04 -11.00
C VAL A 28 1.87 2.55 -11.06
N LEU A 29 0.83 3.37 -10.98
CA LEU A 29 0.96 4.83 -11.03
C LEU A 29 1.80 5.36 -9.85
N GLY A 30 1.49 4.92 -8.62
CA GLY A 30 2.26 5.30 -7.42
C GLY A 30 3.72 4.88 -7.52
N SER A 31 3.98 3.67 -8.02
CA SER A 31 5.34 3.15 -8.25
C SER A 31 6.09 3.97 -9.31
N PHE A 32 5.44 4.35 -10.41
CA PHE A 32 6.06 5.14 -11.47
C PHE A 32 6.47 6.55 -10.98
N VAL A 33 5.58 7.21 -10.23
CA VAL A 33 5.87 8.51 -9.63
C VAL A 33 7.01 8.39 -8.62
N ALA A 34 7.00 7.35 -7.78
CA ALA A 34 8.05 7.09 -6.82
C ALA A 34 9.40 6.84 -7.47
N LEU A 35 9.47 6.01 -8.52
CA LEU A 35 10.69 5.73 -9.29
C LEU A 35 11.25 7.02 -9.92
N THR A 36 10.38 7.88 -10.42
CA THR A 36 10.78 9.16 -11.02
C THR A 36 11.33 10.13 -9.97
N ALA A 37 10.70 10.20 -8.79
CA ALA A 37 11.17 11.00 -7.66
C ALA A 37 12.47 10.43 -7.05
N ALA A 38 12.61 9.09 -7.01
CA ALA A 38 13.75 8.41 -6.40
C ALA A 38 15.09 8.77 -7.05
N GLN A 39 15.10 9.02 -8.36
CA GLN A 39 16.29 9.45 -9.08
C GLN A 39 16.82 10.82 -8.63
N ARG A 40 15.95 11.67 -8.08
CA ARG A 40 16.28 13.02 -7.62
C ARG A 40 16.62 13.06 -6.13
N ILE A 41 16.54 11.92 -5.43
CA ILE A 41 16.89 11.83 -4.00
C ILE A 41 18.38 12.15 -3.79
N ARG A 42 19.26 11.73 -4.69
CA ARG A 42 20.71 11.98 -4.56
C ARG A 42 21.12 13.20 -5.40
N GLY A 43 21.42 14.30 -4.73
CA GLY A 43 21.92 15.54 -5.33
C GLY A 43 23.43 15.72 -5.13
N ARG A 44 23.96 16.84 -5.63
CA ARG A 44 25.39 17.23 -5.48
C ARG A 44 25.79 17.49 -4.02
N GLU A 45 24.84 17.93 -3.19
CA GLU A 45 25.04 18.31 -1.77
C GLU A 45 24.64 17.20 -0.77
N GLY A 46 24.19 16.03 -1.26
CA GLY A 46 23.72 14.92 -0.41
C GLY A 46 22.29 14.47 -0.72
N ILE A 47 21.58 14.00 0.31
CA ILE A 47 20.19 13.50 0.18
C ILE A 47 19.21 14.68 0.20
N SER A 48 18.38 14.78 -0.83
CA SER A 48 17.26 15.72 -0.87
C SER A 48 16.08 15.14 -0.09
N TRP A 49 15.84 15.69 1.10
CA TRP A 49 14.72 15.29 1.97
C TRP A 49 13.35 15.47 1.31
N LEU A 50 13.17 16.53 0.52
CA LEU A 50 11.92 16.78 -0.20
C LEU A 50 11.64 15.70 -1.25
N ASN A 51 12.62 15.38 -2.11
CA ASN A 51 12.46 14.30 -3.10
C ASN A 51 12.28 12.92 -2.43
N LEU A 52 12.89 12.71 -1.27
CA LEU A 52 12.69 11.50 -0.48
C LEU A 52 11.26 11.38 0.04
N LEU A 53 10.72 12.45 0.65
CA LEU A 53 9.34 12.48 1.14
C LEU A 53 8.34 12.33 0.00
N ALA A 54 8.61 12.97 -1.15
CA ALA A 54 7.78 12.82 -2.35
C ALA A 54 7.76 11.37 -2.85
N ALA A 55 8.95 10.72 -2.95
CA ALA A 55 9.05 9.33 -3.36
C ALA A 55 8.40 8.36 -2.35
N GLY A 56 8.61 8.58 -1.05
CA GLY A 56 8.02 7.79 0.02
C GLY A 56 6.50 7.90 0.07
N THR A 57 5.98 9.12 -0.09
CA THR A 57 4.53 9.38 -0.17
C THR A 57 3.90 8.78 -1.42
N ALA A 58 4.56 8.91 -2.58
CA ALA A 58 4.10 8.34 -3.83
C ALA A 58 4.03 6.81 -3.77
N LEU A 59 5.09 6.15 -3.27
CA LEU A 59 5.12 4.69 -3.17
C LEU A 59 4.21 4.20 -2.06
N GLY A 60 4.40 4.71 -0.84
CA GLY A 60 3.75 4.18 0.37
C GLY A 60 2.31 4.61 0.48
N GLY A 61 2.02 5.90 0.28
CA GLY A 61 0.67 6.44 0.42
C GLY A 61 -0.20 6.16 -0.79
N ILE A 62 0.26 6.52 -1.99
CA ILE A 62 -0.53 6.33 -3.20
C ILE A 62 -0.42 4.89 -3.70
N GLY A 63 0.80 4.39 -3.91
CA GLY A 63 1.02 3.08 -4.54
C GLY A 63 0.62 1.89 -3.67
N VAL A 64 0.98 1.88 -2.39
CA VAL A 64 0.73 0.76 -1.47
C VAL A 64 -0.58 0.96 -0.71
N TRP A 65 -0.78 2.11 -0.05
CA TRP A 65 -1.95 2.36 0.80
C TRP A 65 -3.25 2.51 0.04
N SER A 66 -3.31 3.36 -0.98
CA SER A 66 -4.53 3.45 -1.77
C SER A 66 -4.83 2.15 -2.53
N MET A 67 -3.80 1.43 -3.00
CA MET A 67 -3.99 0.10 -3.59
C MET A 67 -4.58 -0.86 -2.59
N HIS A 68 -4.02 -0.96 -1.38
CA HIS A 68 -4.49 -1.87 -0.35
C HIS A 68 -5.98 -1.70 -0.08
N PHE A 69 -6.44 -0.48 0.24
CA PHE A 69 -7.85 -0.25 0.55
C PHE A 69 -8.76 -0.42 -0.68
N THR A 70 -8.28 -0.12 -1.89
CA THR A 70 -9.00 -0.46 -3.12
C THR A 70 -9.12 -1.97 -3.31
N GLY A 71 -8.08 -2.73 -3.00
CA GLY A 71 -8.06 -4.20 -3.06
C GLY A 71 -8.93 -4.86 -1.99
N MET A 72 -8.97 -4.31 -0.78
CA MET A 72 -9.91 -4.72 0.27
C MET A 72 -11.37 -4.63 -0.21
N LEU A 73 -11.70 -3.55 -0.92
CA LEU A 73 -13.03 -3.34 -1.51
C LEU A 73 -13.32 -4.26 -2.70
N ALA A 74 -12.29 -4.84 -3.31
CA ALA A 74 -12.45 -5.83 -4.38
C ALA A 74 -13.00 -7.16 -3.85
N LEU A 75 -12.73 -7.49 -2.58
CA LEU A 75 -13.33 -8.64 -1.93
C LEU A 75 -14.79 -8.36 -1.60
N ASN A 76 -15.69 -9.11 -2.23
CA ASN A 76 -17.07 -9.20 -1.78
C ASN A 76 -17.13 -10.18 -0.61
N LEU A 77 -17.19 -9.62 0.60
CA LEU A 77 -17.25 -10.38 1.85
C LEU A 77 -18.61 -11.06 2.09
N GLY A 78 -19.67 -10.68 1.38
CA GLY A 78 -21.03 -11.19 1.65
C GLY A 78 -21.60 -10.76 3.01
N MET A 79 -20.98 -9.76 3.64
CA MET A 79 -21.36 -9.18 4.93
C MET A 79 -21.19 -7.66 4.91
N GLY A 80 -21.93 -6.97 5.77
CA GLY A 80 -21.70 -5.56 6.05
C GLY A 80 -20.32 -5.36 6.68
N SER A 81 -19.48 -4.56 6.02
CA SER A 81 -18.13 -4.26 6.47
C SER A 81 -17.87 -2.76 6.61
N GLY A 82 -16.97 -2.44 7.52
CA GLY A 82 -16.46 -1.12 7.80
C GLY A 82 -15.01 -1.21 8.26
N TYR A 83 -14.40 -0.06 8.49
CA TYR A 83 -12.97 0.06 8.74
C TYR A 83 -12.74 1.10 9.83
N SER A 84 -11.92 0.75 10.80
CA SER A 84 -11.52 1.65 11.86
C SER A 84 -10.60 2.74 11.30
N MET A 85 -10.95 4.00 11.53
CA MET A 85 -10.23 5.16 11.00
C MET A 85 -8.83 5.27 11.60
N VAL A 86 -8.65 4.87 12.86
CA VAL A 86 -7.36 4.90 13.56
C VAL A 86 -6.35 3.97 12.89
N GLU A 87 -6.68 2.69 12.78
CA GLU A 87 -5.84 1.66 12.14
C GLU A 87 -5.60 2.00 10.67
N THR A 88 -6.62 2.53 9.98
CA THR A 88 -6.51 2.99 8.58
C THR A 88 -5.46 4.10 8.43
N LEU A 89 -5.49 5.12 9.29
CA LEU A 89 -4.51 6.22 9.26
C LEU A 89 -3.12 5.80 9.77
N LEU A 90 -3.05 4.95 10.79
CA LEU A 90 -1.78 4.41 11.27
C LEU A 90 -1.10 3.54 10.20
N SER A 91 -1.87 2.77 9.45
CA SER A 91 -1.37 1.97 8.33
C SER A 91 -0.81 2.85 7.20
N LEU A 92 -1.43 4.01 6.93
CA LEU A 92 -0.89 5.01 5.99
C LEU A 92 0.46 5.55 6.45
N CYS A 93 0.55 5.99 7.71
CA CYS A 93 1.78 6.49 8.29
C CYS A 93 2.88 5.43 8.26
N ALA A 94 2.54 4.18 8.57
CA ALA A 94 3.48 3.06 8.54
C ALA A 94 4.03 2.81 7.12
N ALA A 95 3.16 2.80 6.10
CA ALA A 95 3.60 2.64 4.71
C ALA A 95 4.52 3.78 4.26
N VAL A 96 4.13 5.04 4.49
CA VAL A 96 4.93 6.21 4.09
C VAL A 96 6.27 6.27 4.84
N ALA A 97 6.27 5.94 6.12
CA ALA A 97 7.51 5.91 6.92
C ALA A 97 8.43 4.78 6.44
N ALA A 98 7.92 3.56 6.27
CA ALA A 98 8.71 2.42 5.83
C ALA A 98 9.34 2.65 4.44
N THR A 99 8.56 3.17 3.49
CA THR A 99 9.08 3.52 2.16
C THR A 99 10.13 4.62 2.21
N SER A 100 9.88 5.70 2.97
CA SER A 100 10.83 6.80 3.11
C SER A 100 12.15 6.35 3.74
N VAL A 101 12.10 5.57 4.82
CA VAL A 101 13.32 5.09 5.50
C VAL A 101 14.09 4.11 4.62
N ALA A 102 13.39 3.18 3.95
CA ALA A 102 14.04 2.22 3.04
C ALA A 102 14.73 2.94 1.86
N LEU A 103 14.05 3.90 1.23
CA LEU A 103 14.61 4.72 0.15
C LEU A 103 15.82 5.55 0.63
N ALA A 104 15.74 6.15 1.81
CA ALA A 104 16.85 6.91 2.39
C ALA A 104 18.06 6.02 2.65
N PHE A 105 17.81 4.80 3.15
CA PHE A 105 18.87 3.85 3.46
C PHE A 105 19.61 3.40 2.20
N VAL A 106 18.89 3.02 1.14
CA VAL A 106 19.50 2.56 -0.11
C VAL A 106 20.13 3.71 -0.92
N ALA A 107 19.55 4.92 -0.90
CA ALA A 107 20.05 6.08 -1.66
C ALA A 107 21.48 6.49 -1.27
N ARG A 108 21.93 6.14 -0.05
CA ARG A 108 23.30 6.40 0.42
C ARG A 108 24.37 5.62 -0.34
N ARG A 109 24.11 4.36 -0.74
CA ARG A 109 25.02 3.50 -1.53
C ARG A 109 24.20 2.49 -2.35
N PRO A 110 23.57 2.92 -3.46
CA PRO A 110 22.68 2.09 -4.27
C PRO A 110 23.38 0.91 -4.95
N GLU A 111 24.71 0.99 -5.14
CA GLU A 111 25.53 -0.07 -5.72
C GLU A 111 25.71 -1.30 -4.80
N SER A 112 25.45 -1.15 -3.50
CA SER A 112 25.63 -2.23 -2.52
C SER A 112 24.43 -3.18 -2.51
N GLY A 113 24.61 -4.40 -3.01
CA GLY A 113 23.57 -5.44 -2.97
C GLY A 113 23.07 -5.75 -1.55
N ALA A 114 23.97 -5.79 -0.56
CA ALA A 114 23.61 -5.97 0.85
C ALA A 114 22.69 -4.85 1.37
N ARG A 115 22.92 -3.60 0.93
CA ARG A 115 22.07 -2.47 1.32
C ARG A 115 20.70 -2.52 0.66
N VAL A 116 20.62 -2.97 -0.59
CA VAL A 116 19.36 -3.21 -1.29
C VAL A 116 18.56 -4.31 -0.60
N LEU A 117 19.20 -5.41 -0.19
CA LEU A 117 18.55 -6.48 0.56
C LEU A 117 18.05 -6.00 1.93
N GLY A 118 18.87 -5.26 2.69
CA GLY A 118 18.47 -4.69 3.97
C GLY A 118 17.32 -3.68 3.84
N ALA A 119 17.38 -2.78 2.85
CA ALA A 119 16.31 -1.83 2.56
C ALA A 119 15.03 -2.54 2.11
N GLY A 120 15.15 -3.56 1.26
CA GLY A 120 14.02 -4.34 0.77
C GLY A 120 13.36 -5.17 1.87
N THR A 121 14.14 -5.70 2.80
CA THR A 121 13.59 -6.36 4.00
C THR A 121 12.81 -5.37 4.85
N LEU A 122 13.39 -4.19 5.14
CA LEU A 122 12.69 -3.14 5.91
C LEU A 122 11.40 -2.70 5.22
N LEU A 123 11.46 -2.44 3.91
CA LEU A 123 10.31 -2.02 3.12
C LEU A 123 9.24 -3.13 3.08
N GLY A 124 9.63 -4.37 2.76
CA GLY A 124 8.72 -5.51 2.67
C GLY A 124 8.01 -5.79 3.99
N LEU A 125 8.73 -5.76 5.12
CA LEU A 125 8.14 -5.88 6.44
C LEU A 125 7.21 -4.72 6.78
N GLY A 126 7.57 -3.48 6.40
CA GLY A 126 6.70 -2.32 6.60
C GLY A 126 5.41 -2.39 5.78
N VAL A 127 5.49 -2.87 4.53
CA VAL A 127 4.34 -3.07 3.64
C VAL A 127 3.45 -4.21 4.15
N ALA A 128 4.03 -5.32 4.63
CA ALA A 128 3.30 -6.40 5.28
C ALA A 128 2.62 -5.92 6.57
N PHE A 129 3.35 -5.19 7.43
CA PHE A 129 2.80 -4.62 8.67
C PHE A 129 1.60 -3.71 8.38
N MET A 130 1.75 -2.79 7.42
CA MET A 130 0.66 -1.93 7.00
C MET A 130 -0.55 -2.73 6.47
N HIS A 131 -0.31 -3.80 5.68
CA HIS A 131 -1.40 -4.63 5.14
C HIS A 131 -2.18 -5.31 6.27
N TYR A 132 -1.49 -5.97 7.18
CA TYR A 132 -2.14 -6.67 8.29
C TYR A 132 -2.74 -5.70 9.32
N LEU A 133 -2.17 -4.51 9.51
CA LEU A 133 -2.77 -3.47 10.33
C LEU A 133 -4.07 -2.93 9.70
N GLY A 134 -4.10 -2.77 8.37
CA GLY A 134 -5.32 -2.41 7.63
C GLY A 134 -6.42 -3.47 7.78
N MET A 135 -6.06 -4.75 7.65
CA MET A 135 -7.00 -5.87 7.87
C MET A 135 -7.47 -5.98 9.32
N TYR A 136 -6.57 -5.76 10.29
CA TYR A 136 -6.94 -5.73 11.71
C TYR A 136 -7.96 -4.62 12.01
N GLY A 137 -7.92 -3.51 11.27
CA GLY A 137 -8.89 -2.43 11.36
C GLY A 137 -10.29 -2.76 10.81
N MET A 138 -10.50 -3.91 10.15
CA MET A 138 -11.81 -4.29 9.63
C MET A 138 -12.84 -4.50 10.75
N ARG A 139 -14.05 -4.01 10.52
CA ARG A 139 -15.22 -4.17 11.37
C ARG A 139 -16.31 -4.89 10.57
N PHE A 140 -16.68 -6.08 11.00
CA PHE A 140 -17.74 -6.90 10.40
C PHE A 140 -18.29 -7.84 11.49
N PRO A 141 -19.49 -8.45 11.33
CA PRO A 141 -20.12 -9.28 12.37
C PRO A 141 -19.48 -10.67 12.47
N GLY A 142 -18.18 -10.71 12.77
CA GLY A 142 -17.37 -11.91 12.65
C GLY A 142 -15.92 -11.72 13.08
N PHE A 143 -15.10 -12.73 12.80
CA PHE A 143 -13.65 -12.69 13.01
C PHE A 143 -12.91 -13.38 11.85
N ILE A 144 -11.59 -13.16 11.80
CA ILE A 144 -10.71 -13.73 10.78
C ILE A 144 -9.94 -14.91 11.38
N VAL A 145 -9.95 -16.05 10.69
CA VAL A 145 -9.05 -17.18 10.96
C VAL A 145 -7.91 -17.12 9.96
N TRP A 146 -6.67 -17.20 10.47
CA TRP A 146 -5.48 -16.98 9.66
C TRP A 146 -4.74 -18.28 9.34
N SER A 147 -4.43 -18.50 8.06
CA SER A 147 -3.44 -19.48 7.62
C SER A 147 -2.03 -18.91 7.80
N VAL A 148 -1.36 -19.31 8.89
CA VAL A 148 0.03 -18.88 9.18
C VAL A 148 0.99 -19.15 8.02
N PRO A 149 0.98 -20.32 7.34
CA PRO A 149 1.85 -20.54 6.18
C PRO A 149 1.62 -19.53 5.04
N THR A 150 0.36 -19.19 4.76
CA THR A 150 0.02 -18.24 3.70
C THR A 150 0.38 -16.80 4.10
N VAL A 151 0.27 -16.46 5.38
CA VAL A 151 0.78 -15.18 5.93
C VAL A 151 2.30 -15.08 5.75
N LEU A 152 3.05 -16.12 6.12
CA LEU A 152 4.51 -16.12 5.95
C LEU A 152 4.91 -16.04 4.47
N LEU A 153 4.16 -16.70 3.59
CA LEU A 153 4.35 -16.61 2.14
C LEU A 153 4.14 -15.17 1.64
N SER A 154 3.06 -14.50 2.07
CA SER A 154 2.79 -13.11 1.68
C SER A 154 3.95 -12.19 2.14
N VAL A 155 4.45 -12.36 3.36
CA VAL A 155 5.59 -11.59 3.89
C VAL A 155 6.86 -11.87 3.08
N GLY A 156 7.12 -13.13 2.72
CA GLY A 156 8.22 -13.50 1.84
C GLY A 156 8.14 -12.83 0.46
N ILE A 157 6.94 -12.84 -0.14
CA ILE A 157 6.66 -12.11 -1.38
C ILE A 157 6.92 -10.61 -1.20
N ALA A 158 6.48 -10.02 -0.08
CA ALA A 158 6.69 -8.61 0.23
C ALA A 158 8.17 -8.23 0.23
N VAL A 159 9.00 -9.00 0.93
CA VAL A 159 10.44 -8.76 1.04
C VAL A 159 11.13 -8.94 -0.32
N ALA A 160 10.83 -10.03 -1.03
CA ALA A 160 11.41 -10.28 -2.35
C ALA A 160 11.03 -9.18 -3.35
N ALA A 161 9.75 -8.82 -3.38
CA ALA A 161 9.20 -7.74 -4.20
C ALA A 161 9.88 -6.40 -3.91
N ALA A 162 9.96 -6.03 -2.62
CA ALA A 162 10.56 -4.79 -2.18
C ALA A 162 12.07 -4.72 -2.53
N SER A 163 12.81 -5.82 -2.33
CA SER A 163 14.22 -5.88 -2.73
C SER A 163 14.39 -5.72 -4.25
N ALA A 164 13.58 -6.41 -5.06
CA ALA A 164 13.63 -6.29 -6.51
C ALA A 164 13.25 -4.87 -6.99
N ALA A 165 12.22 -4.27 -6.38
CA ALA A 165 11.78 -2.91 -6.65
C ALA A 165 12.87 -1.87 -6.36
N LEU A 166 13.52 -1.96 -5.20
CA LEU A 166 14.60 -1.06 -4.84
C LEU A 166 15.81 -1.25 -5.75
N TRP A 167 16.16 -2.50 -6.08
CA TRP A 167 17.23 -2.79 -7.04
C TRP A 167 16.96 -2.11 -8.40
N LEU A 168 15.74 -2.24 -8.91
CA LEU A 168 15.36 -1.69 -10.20
C LEU A 168 15.27 -0.15 -10.18
N SER A 169 14.85 0.44 -9.06
CA SER A 169 14.78 1.90 -8.85
C SER A 169 16.09 2.64 -9.16
N PHE A 170 17.24 2.03 -8.82
CA PHE A 170 18.55 2.66 -9.01
C PHE A 170 19.31 2.17 -10.25
N ARG A 171 18.81 1.13 -10.92
CA ARG A 171 19.41 0.55 -12.14
C ARG A 171 18.71 0.99 -13.42
N THR A 172 17.62 1.74 -13.31
CA THR A 172 16.79 2.12 -14.45
C THR A 172 17.11 3.54 -14.94
N SER A 173 17.61 3.65 -16.17
CA SER A 173 17.99 4.94 -16.77
C SER A 173 16.90 5.51 -17.67
N SER A 174 16.22 4.70 -18.48
CA SER A 174 15.28 5.15 -19.51
C SER A 174 13.83 5.25 -18.99
N PRO A 175 13.00 6.17 -19.53
CA PRO A 175 11.59 6.27 -19.15
C PRO A 175 10.78 4.99 -19.41
N GLY A 176 11.06 4.30 -20.53
CA GLY A 176 10.38 3.04 -20.88
C GLY A 176 10.67 1.91 -19.88
N MET A 177 11.93 1.76 -19.47
CA MET A 177 12.27 0.77 -18.43
C MET A 177 11.66 1.15 -17.07
N ARG A 178 11.41 2.44 -16.78
CA ARG A 178 10.72 2.86 -15.54
C ARG A 178 9.26 2.49 -15.55
N ALA A 179 8.60 2.63 -16.70
CA ALA A 179 7.22 2.18 -16.85
C ALA A 179 7.11 0.67 -16.64
N LEU A 180 8.04 -0.09 -17.22
CA LEU A 180 8.12 -1.54 -16.99
C LEU A 180 8.40 -1.86 -15.51
N ALA A 181 9.35 -1.15 -14.89
CA ALA A 181 9.66 -1.31 -13.47
C ALA A 181 8.45 -1.03 -12.58
N ALA A 182 7.70 0.03 -12.88
CA ALA A 182 6.48 0.39 -12.17
C ALA A 182 5.39 -0.68 -12.32
N ALA A 183 5.24 -1.26 -13.51
CA ALA A 183 4.31 -2.36 -13.77
C ALA A 183 4.67 -3.60 -12.93
N VAL A 184 5.95 -3.99 -12.93
CA VAL A 184 6.46 -5.11 -12.12
C VAL A 184 6.28 -4.84 -10.62
N MET A 185 6.58 -3.62 -10.16
CA MET A 185 6.35 -3.22 -8.78
C MET A 185 4.88 -3.31 -8.41
N GLY A 186 3.97 -2.77 -9.23
CA GLY A 186 2.53 -2.86 -9.00
C GLY A 186 2.06 -4.31 -8.89
N ALA A 187 2.55 -5.19 -9.77
CA ALA A 187 2.20 -6.61 -9.77
C ALA A 187 2.68 -7.27 -8.48
N ALA A 188 3.86 -6.92 -8.01
CA ALA A 188 4.45 -7.49 -6.82
C ALA A 188 3.72 -7.02 -5.54
N VAL A 189 3.35 -5.74 -5.44
CA VAL A 189 2.56 -5.24 -4.29
C VAL A 189 1.16 -5.87 -4.29
N CYS A 190 0.51 -5.99 -5.45
CA CYS A 190 -0.77 -6.71 -5.56
C CYS A 190 -0.63 -8.19 -5.20
N SER A 191 0.45 -8.86 -5.64
CA SER A 191 0.70 -10.27 -5.33
C SER A 191 0.80 -10.50 -3.82
N MET A 192 1.53 -9.64 -3.11
CA MET A 192 1.57 -9.68 -1.64
C MET A 192 0.18 -9.49 -1.05
N HIS A 193 -0.52 -8.42 -1.44
CA HIS A 193 -1.83 -8.08 -0.89
C HIS A 193 -2.85 -9.22 -1.08
N TYR A 194 -3.01 -9.73 -2.30
CA TYR A 194 -3.98 -10.78 -2.58
C TYR A 194 -3.59 -12.13 -1.98
N THR A 195 -2.30 -12.43 -1.85
CA THR A 195 -1.84 -13.60 -1.08
C THR A 195 -2.16 -13.45 0.41
N GLY A 196 -1.97 -12.25 0.97
CA GLY A 196 -2.33 -11.94 2.36
C GLY A 196 -3.83 -12.04 2.61
N MET A 197 -4.66 -11.55 1.68
CA MET A 197 -6.11 -11.72 1.72
C MET A 197 -6.53 -13.19 1.63
N ALA A 198 -5.88 -13.97 0.78
CA ALA A 198 -6.15 -15.42 0.66
C ALA A 198 -5.70 -16.21 1.91
N ALA A 199 -4.97 -15.59 2.84
CA ALA A 199 -4.64 -16.19 4.13
C ALA A 199 -5.77 -16.06 5.17
N ALA A 200 -6.81 -15.27 4.88
CA ALA A 200 -7.88 -14.92 5.80
C ALA A 200 -9.18 -15.67 5.45
N ASP A 201 -9.61 -16.55 6.34
CA ASP A 201 -10.96 -17.12 6.32
C ASP A 201 -11.88 -16.26 7.19
N PHE A 202 -12.98 -15.78 6.62
CA PHE A 202 -13.92 -14.91 7.32
C PHE A 202 -15.08 -15.71 7.89
N VAL A 203 -15.26 -15.66 9.21
CA VAL A 203 -16.31 -16.40 9.92
C VAL A 203 -17.40 -15.42 10.38
N CYS A 204 -18.65 -15.69 10.01
CA CYS A 204 -19.83 -14.94 10.47
C CYS A 204 -20.33 -15.51 11.80
N ILE A 205 -20.53 -14.66 12.81
CA ILE A 205 -21.05 -15.07 14.13
C ILE A 205 -22.49 -14.61 14.39
N SER A 206 -23.07 -13.82 13.49
CA SER A 206 -24.40 -13.25 13.65
C SER A 206 -25.13 -13.08 12.33
N GLU A 207 -26.02 -14.02 12.01
CA GLU A 207 -26.86 -13.97 10.81
C GLU A 207 -27.80 -12.76 10.81
N THR A 208 -28.34 -12.38 11.97
CA THR A 208 -29.24 -11.21 12.08
C THR A 208 -28.53 -9.89 11.79
N GLN A 209 -27.22 -9.81 12.01
CA GLN A 209 -26.40 -8.64 11.73
C GLN A 209 -25.57 -8.76 10.45
N ARG A 210 -25.75 -9.83 9.67
CA ARG A 210 -24.90 -10.15 8.51
C ARG A 210 -24.73 -8.99 7.54
N TYR A 211 -25.80 -8.25 7.28
CA TYR A 211 -25.82 -7.10 6.36
C TYR A 211 -25.89 -5.74 7.06
N ALA A 212 -25.79 -5.71 8.39
CA ALA A 212 -25.80 -4.47 9.14
C ALA A 212 -24.59 -3.62 8.73
N ARG A 213 -24.82 -2.34 8.44
CA ARG A 213 -23.73 -1.41 8.14
C ARG A 213 -23.02 -1.07 9.44
N PRO A 214 -21.72 -1.33 9.58
CA PRO A 214 -20.97 -0.90 10.76
C PRO A 214 -21.01 0.63 10.85
N GLN A 215 -21.50 1.15 11.96
CA GLN A 215 -21.61 2.58 12.25
C GLN A 215 -21.07 2.85 13.66
N GLY A 216 -20.49 4.03 13.87
CA GLY A 216 -19.94 4.42 15.15
C GLY A 216 -18.89 5.51 15.01
N PHE A 217 -18.42 6.02 16.15
CA PHE A 217 -17.30 6.95 16.18
C PHE A 217 -16.04 6.29 15.59
N ALA A 218 -15.34 7.01 14.71
CA ALA A 218 -14.12 6.55 14.04
C ALA A 218 -14.26 5.24 13.22
N VAL A 219 -15.44 4.95 12.67
CA VAL A 219 -15.66 3.85 11.72
C VAL A 219 -16.10 4.41 10.37
N ILE A 220 -15.43 3.97 9.30
CA ILE A 220 -15.76 4.30 7.91
C ILE A 220 -16.40 3.07 7.29
N SER A 221 -17.61 3.20 6.73
CA SER A 221 -18.27 2.07 6.08
C SER A 221 -17.54 1.69 4.78
N ALA A 222 -17.68 0.45 4.31
CA ALA A 222 -17.12 0.04 3.02
C ALA A 222 -17.68 0.84 1.82
N LEU A 223 -18.83 1.51 1.98
CA LEU A 223 -19.40 2.38 0.95
C LEU A 223 -18.73 3.76 0.90
N ASP A 224 -18.25 4.26 2.04
CA ASP A 224 -17.62 5.58 2.17
C ASP A 224 -16.09 5.50 2.00
N LEU A 225 -15.50 4.33 2.26
CA LEU A 225 -14.07 4.08 2.14
C LEU A 225 -13.48 4.45 0.76
N PRO A 226 -14.10 4.15 -0.41
CA PRO A 226 -13.55 4.55 -1.70
C PRO A 226 -13.38 6.06 -1.83
N VAL A 227 -14.37 6.83 -1.39
CA VAL A 227 -14.32 8.30 -1.43
C VAL A 227 -13.22 8.82 -0.52
N PHE A 228 -13.12 8.28 0.70
CA PHE A 228 -12.06 8.62 1.63
C PHE A 228 -10.67 8.32 1.06
N THR A 229 -10.46 7.12 0.50
CA THR A 229 -9.19 6.73 -0.13
C THR A 229 -8.83 7.64 -1.30
N VAL A 230 -9.79 8.01 -2.15
CA VAL A 230 -9.57 8.94 -3.27
C VAL A 230 -9.21 10.34 -2.77
N ILE A 231 -9.91 10.87 -1.76
CA ILE A 231 -9.60 12.19 -1.18
C ILE A 231 -8.18 12.21 -0.61
N VAL A 232 -7.79 11.18 0.15
CA VAL A 232 -6.43 11.07 0.70
C VAL A 232 -5.42 10.96 -0.43
N ALA A 233 -5.65 10.12 -1.44
CA ALA A 233 -4.74 9.95 -2.58
C ALA A 233 -4.52 11.26 -3.36
N ILE A 234 -5.60 12.01 -3.63
CA ILE A 234 -5.54 13.33 -4.28
C ILE A 234 -4.80 14.33 -3.39
N GLY A 235 -5.06 14.36 -2.09
CA GLY A 235 -4.35 15.21 -1.14
C GLY A 235 -2.85 14.95 -1.13
N LEU A 236 -2.44 13.68 -1.08
CA LEU A 236 -1.03 13.28 -1.17
C LEU A 236 -0.40 13.66 -2.52
N ALA A 237 -1.12 13.47 -3.63
CA ALA A 237 -0.66 13.86 -4.96
C ALA A 237 -0.49 15.38 -5.09
N ALA A 238 -1.42 16.16 -4.52
CA ALA A 238 -1.34 17.62 -4.48
C ALA A 238 -0.14 18.11 -3.65
N LEU A 239 0.13 17.48 -2.50
CA LEU A 239 1.32 17.78 -1.69
C LEU A 239 2.62 17.53 -2.47
N ILE A 240 2.71 16.39 -3.18
CA ILE A 240 3.85 16.09 -4.05
C ILE A 240 3.98 17.11 -5.17
N GLY A 241 2.87 17.46 -5.83
CA GLY A 241 2.85 18.45 -6.92
C GLY A 241 3.31 19.83 -6.46
N MET A 242 2.84 20.28 -5.29
CA MET A 242 3.23 21.55 -4.68
C MET A 242 4.73 21.59 -4.37
N ASP A 243 5.28 20.52 -3.79
CA ASP A 243 6.72 20.39 -3.54
C ASP A 243 7.53 20.49 -4.84
N GLN A 244 7.11 19.80 -5.90
CA GLN A 244 7.79 19.86 -7.20
C GLN A 244 7.74 21.25 -7.85
N LEU A 245 6.62 21.95 -7.74
CA LEU A 245 6.48 23.32 -8.25
C LEU A 245 7.36 24.30 -7.48
N MET A 246 7.43 24.18 -6.15
CA MET A 246 8.32 24.99 -5.32
C MET A 246 9.78 24.77 -5.71
N GLN A 247 10.21 23.51 -5.87
CA GLN A 247 11.57 23.19 -6.31
C GLN A 247 11.87 23.72 -7.72
N GLN A 248 10.91 23.67 -8.64
CA GLN A 248 11.10 24.22 -10.00
C GLN A 248 11.26 25.73 -9.95
N ARG A 249 10.46 26.42 -9.14
CA ARG A 249 10.54 27.88 -8.96
C ARG A 249 11.88 28.29 -8.36
N ASP A 250 12.37 27.58 -7.35
CA ASP A 250 13.66 27.87 -6.71
C ASP A 250 14.84 27.65 -7.67
N ARG A 251 14.76 26.63 -8.54
CA ARG A 251 15.75 26.41 -9.60
C ARG A 251 15.80 27.55 -10.61
N MET A 252 14.64 28.10 -11.01
CA MET A 252 14.58 29.25 -11.93
C MET A 252 15.10 30.55 -11.30
N ARG A 253 15.09 30.66 -9.96
CA ARG A 253 15.55 31.85 -9.23
C ARG A 253 17.05 31.84 -8.90
N ARG A 254 17.76 30.72 -9.05
CA ARG A 254 19.20 30.66 -8.83
C ARG A 254 19.92 31.34 -10.01
N PRO A 255 20.68 32.44 -9.81
CA PRO A 255 21.46 33.06 -10.87
C PRO A 255 22.49 32.05 -11.41
N LEU A 256 22.67 32.04 -12.74
CA LEU A 256 23.71 31.28 -13.42
C LEU A 256 25.06 31.90 -13.01
N HIS A 257 25.75 31.27 -12.07
CA HIS A 257 27.14 31.55 -11.72
C HIS A 257 28.05 30.53 -12.38
#